data_AF-A0A5J4R0X5-F1
#
_entry.id   AF-A0A5J4R0X5-F1
#
_cell.length_a   1.000
_cell.length_b   1.000
_cell.length_c   1.000
_cell.angle_alpha   90.00
_cell.angle_beta   90.00
_cell.angle_gamma   90.00
#
_symmetry.space_group_name_H-M   'P 1'
#
loop_
_entity.id
_entity.type
_entity.pdbx_description
1 polymer ?
#
loop_
_entity_poly.entity_id
_entity_poly.type
_entity_poly.pdbx_seq_one_letter_code
_entity_poly.pdbx_strand_id
1 'polypeptide(L)'
;MNNETQLDATALITPEILQAVKNLQREGYVPMLIEQLEEILDFFIEDICTGLSNDQKLEHIQILRSTQKSLRPFSVKEGGES
;
A
#
# COMPACT_ATOMS: atom_id res chain seq x y z
N MET A 1 33.83 -18.70 -4.76
CA MET A 1 33.30 -17.33 -4.61
C MET A 1 32.04 -17.46 -3.79
N ASN A 2 32.16 -17.26 -2.48
CA ASN A 2 31.04 -17.31 -1.54
C ASN A 2 30.58 -15.86 -1.37
N ASN A 3 29.40 -15.53 -1.88
CA ASN A 3 28.75 -14.28 -1.53
C ASN A 3 28.10 -14.50 -0.17
N GLU A 4 28.90 -14.31 0.88
CA GLU A 4 28.41 -14.16 2.24
C GLU A 4 27.49 -12.94 2.26
N THR A 5 26.20 -13.21 2.48
CA THR A 5 25.19 -12.21 2.83
C THR A 5 25.76 -11.38 3.98
N GLN A 6 26.04 -10.10 3.76
CA GLN A 6 26.40 -9.18 4.83
C GLN A 6 25.24 -9.14 5.83
N LEU A 7 25.43 -9.89 6.92
CA LEU A 7 24.48 -10.13 8.01
C LEU A 7 24.41 -8.95 8.99
N ASP A 8 25.04 -7.81 8.65
CA ASP A 8 25.26 -6.67 9.53
C ASP A 8 24.47 -5.41 9.12
N ALA A 9 23.37 -5.60 8.38
CA ALA A 9 22.31 -4.60 8.36
C ALA A 9 21.51 -4.73 9.67
N THR A 10 22.10 -4.33 10.80
CA THR A 10 21.36 -4.15 12.06
C THR A 10 20.37 -3.03 11.81
N ALA A 11 19.14 -3.39 11.40
CA ALA A 11 18.06 -2.43 11.29
C ALA A 11 17.91 -1.79 12.67
N LEU A 12 18.18 -0.48 12.76
CA LEU A 12 18.08 0.26 13.99
C LEU A 12 16.59 0.34 14.33
N ILE A 13 16.07 -0.61 15.11
CA ILE A 13 14.66 -0.64 15.49
C ILE A 13 14.43 0.51 16.47
N THR A 14 13.94 1.63 15.97
CA THR A 14 13.52 2.74 16.82
C THR A 14 12.16 2.42 17.46
N PRO A 15 11.81 3.07 18.59
CA PRO A 15 10.48 2.92 19.18
C PRO A 15 9.33 3.21 18.20
N GLU A 16 9.53 4.13 17.26
CA GLU A 16 8.56 4.48 16.21
C GLU A 16 8.36 3.32 15.24
N ILE A 17 9.44 2.66 14.80
CA ILE A 17 9.37 1.47 13.95
C ILE A 17 8.64 0.34 14.70
N LEU A 18 8.96 0.14 15.98
CA LEU A 18 8.29 -0.88 16.80
C LEU A 18 6.79 -0.58 16.97
N GLN A 19 6.42 0.68 17.17
CA GLN A 19 5.02 1.08 17.29
C GLN A 19 4.27 0.95 15.95
N ALA A 20 4.92 1.30 14.83
CA ALA A 20 4.36 1.10 13.50
C ALA A 20 4.09 -0.38 13.23
N VAL A 21 5.04 -1.27 13.55
CA VAL A 21 4.85 -2.72 13.43
C VAL A 21 3.70 -3.21 14.31
N LYS A 22 3.62 -2.76 15.56
CA LYS A 22 2.49 -3.13 16.45
C LYS A 22 1.14 -2.69 15.90
N ASN A 23 1.08 -1.49 15.31
CA ASN A 23 -0.15 -1.01 14.68
C ASN A 23 -0.51 -1.87 13.47
N LEU A 24 0.47 -2.23 12.62
CA LEU A 24 0.28 -3.10 11.46
C LEU A 24 -0.12 -4.54 11.84
N GLN A 25 0.27 -5.01 13.02
CA GLN A 25 -0.13 -6.33 13.54
C GLN A 25 -1.51 -6.34 14.20
N ARG A 26 -2.13 -5.16 14.40
CA ARG A 26 -3.45 -5.08 15.01
C ARG A 26 -4.49 -5.60 14.03
N GLU A 27 -5.33 -6.50 14.51
CA GLU A 27 -6.41 -7.07 13.73
C GLU A 27 -7.31 -5.97 13.13
N GLY A 28 -7.57 -6.08 11.83
CA GLY A 28 -8.37 -5.19 11.00
C GLY A 28 -7.64 -3.93 10.55
N TYR A 29 -6.44 -3.63 11.05
CA TYR A 29 -5.78 -2.36 10.78
C TYR A 29 -5.25 -2.26 9.34
N VAL A 30 -4.60 -3.31 8.83
CA VAL A 30 -4.12 -3.33 7.44
C VAL A 30 -5.28 -3.34 6.44
N PRO A 31 -6.33 -4.18 6.59
CA PRO A 31 -7.52 -4.09 5.77
C PRO A 31 -8.15 -2.68 5.76
N MET A 32 -8.34 -2.07 6.93
CA MET A 32 -8.89 -0.71 7.06
C MET A 32 -8.05 0.33 6.30
N LEU A 33 -6.72 0.26 6.40
CA LEU A 33 -5.83 1.16 5.66
C LEU A 33 -5.97 0.99 4.14
N ILE A 34 -6.17 -0.24 3.68
CA ILE A 34 -6.35 -0.51 2.26
C ILE A 34 -7.69 0.02 1.77
N GLU A 35 -8.78 -0.23 2.50
CA GLU A 35 -10.10 0.32 2.18
C GLU A 35 -10.05 1.86 2.09
N GLN A 36 -9.41 2.52 3.05
CA GLN A 36 -9.21 3.98 3.02
C GLN A 36 -8.41 4.45 1.80
N LEU A 37 -7.35 3.72 1.43
CA LEU A 37 -6.56 4.06 0.24
C LEU A 37 -7.38 3.87 -1.04
N GLU A 38 -8.20 2.82 -1.13
CA GLU A 38 -9.08 2.60 -2.28
C GLU A 38 -10.14 3.71 -2.41
N GLU A 39 -10.78 4.12 -1.30
CA GLU A 39 -11.74 5.24 -1.31
C GLU A 39 -11.11 6.55 -1.79
N ILE A 40 -9.88 6.84 -1.34
CA ILE A 40 -9.14 8.03 -1.78
C ILE A 40 -8.84 7.93 -3.29
N LEU A 41 -8.40 6.77 -3.77
CA LEU A 41 -8.12 6.57 -5.20
C LEU A 41 -9.39 6.75 -6.04
N ASP A 42 -10.53 6.20 -5.61
CA ASP A 42 -11.80 6.36 -6.32
C ASP A 42 -12.24 7.83 -6.33
N PHE A 43 -12.07 8.58 -5.23
CA PHE A 43 -12.30 10.03 -5.21
C PHE A 43 -11.45 10.80 -6.25
N PHE A 44 -10.15 10.46 -6.37
CA PHE A 44 -9.28 11.08 -7.38
C PHE A 44 -9.69 10.72 -8.82
N ILE A 45 -10.16 9.49 -9.06
CA ILE A 45 -10.66 9.05 -10.36
C ILE A 45 -11.94 9.80 -10.73
N GLU A 46 -12.88 9.90 -9.81
CA GLU A 46 -14.24 10.39 -10.10
C GLU A 46 -14.32 11.92 -10.10
N ASP A 47 -13.69 12.59 -9.14
CA ASP A 47 -13.96 14.01 -8.86
C ASP A 47 -12.87 14.94 -9.43
N ILE A 48 -11.59 14.57 -9.31
CA ILE A 48 -10.46 15.43 -9.71
C ILE A 48 -10.14 15.32 -11.20
N CYS A 49 -10.42 14.17 -11.82
CA CYS A 49 -10.23 14.01 -13.27
C CYS A 49 -11.30 14.74 -14.10
N THR A 50 -12.26 15.45 -13.50
CA THR A 50 -13.33 16.14 -14.23
C THR A 50 -12.81 17.29 -15.12
N GLY A 51 -11.73 17.98 -14.71
CA GLY A 51 -11.16 19.15 -15.42
C GLY A 51 -9.99 18.89 -16.39
N LEU A 52 -9.53 17.64 -16.52
CA LEU A 52 -8.37 17.30 -17.37
C LEU A 52 -8.77 17.07 -18.84
N SER A 53 -7.81 17.19 -19.77
CA SER A 53 -8.03 16.72 -21.15
C SER A 53 -8.20 15.20 -21.18
N ASN A 54 -8.85 14.65 -22.21
CA ASN A 54 -9.14 13.20 -22.27
C ASN A 54 -7.88 12.32 -22.14
N ASP A 55 -6.76 12.76 -22.72
CA ASP A 55 -5.49 12.01 -22.66
C ASP A 55 -4.88 12.05 -21.24
N GLN A 56 -4.94 13.20 -20.58
CA GLN A 56 -4.50 13.36 -19.19
C GLN A 56 -5.37 12.56 -18.20
N LYS A 57 -6.70 12.53 -18.43
CA LYS A 57 -7.61 11.67 -17.66
C LYS A 57 -7.23 10.21 -17.80
N LEU A 58 -6.97 9.76 -19.03
CA LEU A 58 -6.64 8.37 -19.31
C LEU A 58 -5.34 7.94 -18.59
N GLU A 59 -4.30 8.76 -18.67
CA GLU A 59 -3.03 8.51 -17.97
C GLU A 59 -3.21 8.46 -16.44
N HIS A 60 -3.93 9.43 -15.86
CA HIS A 60 -4.19 9.46 -14.41
C HIS A 60 -5.00 8.24 -13.94
N ILE A 61 -6.07 7.86 -14.66
CA ILE A 61 -6.89 6.69 -14.32
C ILE A 61 -6.06 5.41 -14.39
N GLN A 62 -5.17 5.28 -15.38
CA GLN A 62 -4.29 4.11 -15.50
C GLN A 62 -3.33 3.99 -14.31
N ILE A 63 -2.74 5.11 -13.87
CA ILE A 63 -1.86 5.14 -12.69
C ILE A 63 -2.66 4.74 -11.43
N LEU A 64 -3.83 5.33 -11.21
CA LEU A 64 -4.66 5.07 -10.04
C LEU A 64 -5.13 3.61 -9.98
N ARG A 65 -5.55 3.03 -11.10
CA ARG A 65 -5.93 1.60 -11.20
C ARG A 65 -4.74 0.65 -11.02
N SER A 66 -3.55 1.03 -11.50
CA SER A 66 -2.32 0.27 -11.27
C SER A 66 -1.94 0.24 -9.79
N THR A 67 -2.04 1.39 -9.10
CA THR A 67 -1.83 1.50 -7.66
C THR A 67 -2.82 0.63 -6.89
N GLN A 68 -4.12 0.70 -7.21
CA GLN A 68 -5.14 -0.15 -6.59
C GLN A 68 -4.84 -1.65 -6.78
N LYS A 69 -4.46 -2.07 -7.98
CA LYS A 69 -4.08 -3.46 -8.24
C LYS A 69 -2.87 -3.90 -7.40
N SER A 70 -1.92 -3.00 -7.17
CA SER A 70 -0.71 -3.25 -6.39
C SER A 70 -0.99 -3.35 -4.88
N LEU A 71 -2.13 -2.83 -4.41
CA LEU A 71 -2.58 -2.94 -3.02
C LEU A 71 -3.22 -4.29 -2.69
N ARG A 72 -3.77 -5.02 -3.68
CA ARG A 72 -4.46 -6.31 -3.47
C ARG A 72 -3.68 -7.37 -2.68
N PRO A 73 -2.36 -7.55 -2.87
CA PRO A 73 -1.59 -8.53 -2.10
C PRO A 73 -1.49 -8.21 -0.60
N PHE A 74 -1.82 -6.98 -0.20
CA PHE A 74 -1.84 -6.57 1.20
C PHE A 74 -3.22 -6.73 1.84
N SER A 75 -4.28 -6.94 1.03
CA SER A 75 -5.67 -7.13 1.49
C SER A 75 -5.95 -8.55 2.01
N VAL A 76 -4.91 -9.32 2.35
CA VAL A 76 -5.08 -10.70 2.84
C VAL A 76 -5.80 -10.67 4.18
N LYS A 77 -6.81 -11.53 4.34
CA LYS A 77 -7.46 -11.71 5.64
C LYS A 77 -6.44 -12.16 6.67
N GLU A 78 -6.42 -11.49 7.81
CA GLU A 78 -5.54 -11.84 8.91
C GLU A 78 -5.86 -13.24 9.41
N GLY A 79 -4.80 -14.01 9.71
CA GLY A 79 -4.93 -15.40 10.18
C GLY A 79 -4.89 -16.48 9.08
N GLY A 80 -4.32 -16.18 7.91
CA GLY A 80 -4.26 -17.07 6.74
C GLY A 80 -4.16 -18.58 7.06
N GLU A 81 -5.25 -19.29 6.82
CA GLU A 81 -5.20 -20.73 6.55
C GLU A 81 -4.53 -20.91 5.18
N SER A 82 -3.42 -21.64 5.15
CA SER A 82 -2.82 -22.23 3.95
C SER A 82 -3.18 -23.72 3.88
#